data_AF-A0A7Y5TVJ3-F1
#
_entry.id   AF-A0A7Y5TVJ3-F1
#
_cell.length_a   1.000
_cell.length_b   1.000
_cell.length_c   1.000
_cell.angle_alpha   90.00
_cell.angle_beta   90.00
_cell.angle_gamma   90.00
#
_symmetry.space_group_name_H-M   'P 1'
#
loop_
_entity.id
_entity.type
_entity.pdbx_description
1 polymer ?
#
loop_
_entity_poly.entity_id
_entity_poly.type
_entity_poly.pdbx_seq_one_letter_code
_entity_poly.pdbx_strand_id
1 'polypeptide(L)'
;MNHRHLLPNEIDLLVDGEAGFGVAPLRAHILECAECRERVEDARVVVDALESLPHFAPDSRLADRVMAQVPVFVPAHVAARDSVRRWLPQSAAARTAAVAVGTSVAGALTLAMIWLATQSDAVLFISGLLGDRVRGAVAAAARDFAVALLGESALTTLQATGALGVTLLLLGFLLTAVGTVAGFRRLATAGRRA
;
A
#
# COMPACT_ATOMS: atom_id res chain seq x y z
N MET A 1 -45.13 35.01 -38.36
CA MET A 1 -44.74 34.63 -36.99
C MET A 1 -43.23 34.73 -36.91
N ASN A 2 -42.69 35.41 -35.90
CA ASN A 2 -41.24 35.56 -35.72
C ASN A 2 -40.76 34.32 -34.95
N HIS A 3 -40.36 33.28 -35.69
CA HIS A 3 -39.80 32.08 -35.11
C HIS A 3 -38.30 32.30 -34.88
N ARG A 4 -37.77 31.83 -33.74
CA ARG A 4 -36.32 31.77 -33.56
C ARG A 4 -35.72 30.89 -34.66
N HIS A 5 -34.77 31.43 -35.41
CA HIS A 5 -33.99 30.68 -36.40
C HIS A 5 -33.05 29.67 -35.74
N LEU A 6 -32.72 28.61 -36.47
CA LEU A 6 -31.78 27.57 -36.05
C LEU A 6 -30.37 28.14 -35.84
N LEU A 7 -29.72 27.67 -34.78
CA LEU A 7 -28.30 27.90 -34.54
C LEU A 7 -27.45 27.06 -35.51
N PRO A 8 -26.18 27.43 -35.78
CA PRO A 8 -25.31 26.67 -36.67
C PRO A 8 -25.17 25.19 -36.28
N ASN A 9 -24.96 24.89 -35.00
CA ASN A 9 -24.88 23.51 -34.50
C ASN A 9 -26.20 22.73 -34.64
N GLU A 10 -27.36 23.40 -34.61
CA GLU A 10 -28.66 22.76 -34.85
C GLU A 10 -28.87 22.43 -36.34
N ILE A 11 -28.26 23.21 -37.24
CA ILE A 11 -28.21 22.93 -38.68
C ILE A 11 -27.28 21.74 -38.94
N ASP A 12 -26.09 21.70 -38.31
CA ASP A 12 -25.14 20.60 -38.45
C ASP A 12 -25.79 19.24 -38.11
N LEU A 13 -26.55 19.18 -37.01
CA LEU A 13 -27.32 17.98 -36.61
C LEU A 13 -28.33 17.50 -37.67
N LEU A 14 -28.90 18.42 -38.46
CA LEU A 14 -29.83 18.08 -39.54
C LEU A 14 -29.11 17.60 -40.81
N VAL A 15 -27.88 18.05 -41.02
CA VAL A 15 -27.04 17.67 -42.17
C VAL A 15 -26.37 16.32 -41.92
N ASP A 16 -25.87 16.08 -40.70
CA ASP A 16 -25.19 14.84 -40.30
C ASP A 16 -26.11 13.60 -40.26
N GLY A 17 -27.42 13.80 -40.49
CA GLY A 17 -28.39 12.71 -40.53
C GLY A 17 -28.62 12.03 -39.19
N GLU A 18 -28.20 12.65 -38.08
CA GLU A 18 -28.32 12.06 -36.74
C GLU A 18 -29.79 11.75 -36.41
N ALA A 19 -29.99 10.56 -35.81
CA ALA A 19 -31.29 10.14 -35.29
C ALA A 19 -31.23 10.16 -33.76
N GLY A 20 -31.89 11.13 -33.14
CA GLY A 20 -31.85 11.31 -31.69
C GLY A 20 -32.98 12.17 -31.12
N PHE A 21 -33.02 12.27 -29.79
CA PHE A 21 -33.94 13.15 -29.08
C PHE A 21 -33.53 14.60 -29.29
N GLY A 22 -34.21 15.30 -30.21
CA GLY A 22 -33.96 16.71 -30.50
C GLY A 22 -34.09 17.07 -31.98
N VAL A 23 -33.93 16.12 -32.91
CA VAL A 23 -33.96 16.41 -34.35
C VAL A 23 -35.38 16.56 -34.92
N ALA A 24 -36.40 15.92 -34.31
CA ALA A 24 -37.77 15.97 -34.81
C ALA A 24 -38.39 17.39 -34.78
N PRO A 25 -38.24 18.19 -33.70
CA PRO A 25 -38.65 19.60 -33.71
C PRO A 25 -37.89 20.45 -34.73
N LEU A 26 -36.59 20.21 -34.93
CA LEU A 26 -35.79 20.94 -35.92
C LEU A 26 -36.27 20.65 -37.35
N ARG A 27 -36.61 19.39 -37.65
CA ARG A 27 -37.24 19.00 -38.92
C ARG A 27 -38.60 19.65 -39.13
N ALA A 28 -39.42 19.77 -38.08
CA ALA A 28 -40.68 20.51 -38.17
C ALA A 28 -40.45 22.00 -38.47
N HIS A 29 -39.44 22.60 -37.85
CA HIS A 29 -39.13 24.02 -38.04
C HIS A 29 -38.73 24.35 -39.49
N ILE A 30 -37.91 23.54 -40.15
CA ILE A 30 -37.51 23.79 -41.55
C ILE A 30 -38.66 23.64 -42.56
N LEU A 31 -39.74 22.94 -42.17
CA LEU A 31 -40.98 22.88 -42.97
C LEU A 31 -41.75 24.20 -42.91
N GLU A 32 -41.61 24.96 -41.83
CA GLU A 32 -42.31 26.24 -41.59
C GLU A 32 -41.45 27.47 -41.96
N CYS A 33 -40.13 27.40 -41.79
CA CYS A 33 -39.20 28.51 -42.04
C CYS A 33 -38.40 28.31 -43.34
N ALA A 34 -38.62 29.16 -44.34
CA ALA A 34 -37.93 29.10 -45.63
C ALA A 34 -36.42 29.43 -45.52
N GLU A 35 -36.04 30.40 -44.68
CA GLU A 35 -34.64 30.78 -44.50
C GLU A 35 -33.81 29.66 -43.87
N CYS A 36 -34.32 29.01 -42.82
CA CYS A 36 -33.62 27.89 -42.21
C CYS A 36 -33.54 26.68 -43.13
N ARG A 37 -34.52 26.49 -44.02
CA ARG A 37 -34.47 25.47 -45.05
C ARG A 37 -33.36 25.73 -46.06
N GLU A 38 -33.28 26.94 -46.59
CA GLU A 38 -32.23 27.35 -47.52
C GLU A 38 -30.83 27.12 -46.93
N ARG A 39 -30.62 27.55 -45.67
CA ARG A 39 -29.35 27.33 -44.97
C ARG A 39 -28.97 25.85 -44.78
N VAL A 40 -29.96 24.97 -44.58
CA VAL A 40 -29.73 23.52 -44.48
C VAL A 40 -29.38 22.93 -45.84
N GLU A 41 -30.06 23.34 -46.91
CA GLU A 41 -29.74 22.87 -48.26
C GLU A 41 -28.34 23.35 -48.70
N ASP A 42 -27.97 24.59 -48.40
CA ASP A 42 -26.61 25.11 -48.66
C ASP A 42 -25.55 24.28 -47.92
N ALA A 43 -25.79 23.94 -46.66
CA ALA A 43 -24.88 23.12 -45.87
C ALA A 43 -24.77 21.68 -46.42
N ARG A 44 -25.87 21.10 -46.92
CA ARG A 44 -25.85 19.78 -47.59
C ARG A 44 -25.00 19.79 -48.86
N VAL A 45 -25.08 20.84 -49.67
CA VAL A 45 -24.24 20.96 -50.87
C VAL A 45 -22.74 20.89 -50.52
N VAL A 46 -22.34 21.52 -49.41
CA VAL A 46 -20.96 21.46 -48.94
C VAL A 46 -20.59 20.05 -48.47
N VAL A 47 -21.45 19.40 -47.69
CA VAL A 47 -21.19 18.03 -47.19
C VAL A 47 -21.14 17.02 -48.33
N ASP A 48 -22.05 17.08 -49.29
CA ASP A 48 -22.02 16.23 -50.49
C ASP A 48 -20.71 16.37 -51.27
N ALA A 49 -20.19 17.61 -51.37
CA ALA A 49 -18.90 17.86 -51.99
C ALA A 49 -17.75 17.24 -51.19
N LEU A 50 -17.81 17.27 -49.85
CA LEU A 50 -16.83 16.61 -48.98
C LEU A 50 -16.91 15.08 -49.06
N GLU A 51 -18.10 14.51 -49.13
CA GLU A 51 -18.30 13.06 -49.27
C GLU A 51 -17.81 12.53 -50.62
N SER A 52 -17.82 13.38 -51.66
CA SER A 52 -17.27 13.04 -52.98
C SER A 52 -15.74 12.88 -52.99
N LEU A 53 -15.05 13.29 -51.91
CA LEU A 53 -13.60 13.17 -51.82
C LEU A 53 -13.16 11.69 -51.76
N PRO A 54 -11.95 11.38 -52.27
CA PRO A 54 -11.40 10.03 -52.18
C PRO A 54 -11.33 9.56 -50.73
N HIS A 55 -11.85 8.38 -50.47
CA HIS A 55 -11.74 7.75 -49.15
C HIS A 55 -10.32 7.21 -48.97
N PHE A 56 -9.55 7.82 -48.07
CA PHE A 56 -8.21 7.34 -47.72
C PHE A 56 -8.32 6.31 -46.60
N ALA A 57 -7.94 5.07 -46.87
CA ALA A 57 -7.83 4.06 -45.84
C ALA A 57 -6.65 4.40 -44.91
N PRO A 58 -6.85 4.45 -43.59
CA PRO A 58 -5.75 4.66 -42.66
C PRO A 58 -4.80 3.45 -42.65
N ASP A 59 -3.58 3.67 -42.14
CA ASP A 59 -2.63 2.57 -41.90
C ASP A 59 -3.25 1.50 -40.99
N SER A 60 -2.94 0.23 -41.28
CA SER A 60 -3.46 -0.94 -40.54
C SER A 60 -3.24 -0.87 -39.03
N ARG A 61 -2.22 -0.15 -38.55
CA ARG A 61 -1.89 0.00 -37.13
C ARG A 61 -2.51 1.23 -36.48
N LEU A 62 -3.23 2.07 -37.23
CA LEU A 62 -3.83 3.29 -36.68
C LEU A 62 -4.84 2.95 -35.58
N ALA A 63 -5.71 1.96 -35.80
CA ALA A 63 -6.70 1.54 -34.82
C ALA A 63 -6.04 1.12 -33.49
N ASP A 64 -5.00 0.29 -33.56
CA ASP A 64 -4.26 -0.14 -32.37
C ASP A 64 -3.59 1.03 -31.64
N ARG A 65 -2.99 1.97 -32.38
CA ARG A 65 -2.36 3.16 -31.78
C ARG A 65 -3.36 4.08 -31.09
N VAL A 66 -4.53 4.29 -31.69
CA VAL A 66 -5.60 5.10 -31.10
C VAL A 66 -6.16 4.40 -29.86
N MET A 67 -6.48 3.10 -29.96
CA MET A 67 -7.01 2.34 -28.83
C MET A 67 -6.03 2.19 -27.67
N ALA A 68 -4.72 2.23 -27.92
CA ALA A 68 -3.70 2.27 -26.87
C ALA A 68 -3.68 3.60 -26.08
N GLN A 69 -4.16 4.69 -26.67
CA GLN A 69 -4.18 6.02 -26.05
C GLN A 69 -5.52 6.34 -25.38
N VAL A 70 -6.60 5.65 -25.76
CA VAL A 70 -7.92 5.83 -25.13
C VAL A 70 -7.92 5.13 -23.77
N PRO A 71 -8.01 5.88 -22.65
CA PRO A 71 -8.19 5.26 -21.35
C PRO A 71 -9.61 4.67 -21.29
N VAL A 72 -9.73 3.40 -21.63
CA VAL A 72 -10.99 2.66 -21.40
C VAL A 72 -11.09 2.45 -19.90
N PHE A 73 -12.11 3.05 -19.27
CA PHE A 73 -12.44 2.76 -17.88
C PHE A 73 -12.94 1.33 -17.78
N VAL A 74 -12.00 0.40 -17.59
CA VAL A 74 -12.31 -1.00 -17.31
C VAL A 74 -12.67 -1.10 -15.83
N PRO A 75 -13.83 -1.67 -15.48
CA PRO A 75 -14.16 -1.92 -14.08
C PRO A 75 -13.04 -2.71 -13.39
N ALA A 76 -12.67 -2.33 -12.17
CA ALA A 76 -11.51 -2.90 -11.47
C ALA A 76 -11.54 -4.44 -11.37
N HIS A 77 -12.74 -5.04 -11.29
CA HIS A 77 -12.92 -6.48 -11.25
C HIS A 77 -12.50 -7.19 -12.54
N VAL A 78 -12.66 -6.55 -13.71
CA VAL A 78 -12.23 -7.11 -15.00
C VAL A 78 -10.70 -7.04 -15.12
N ALA A 79 -10.09 -5.92 -14.73
CA ALA A 79 -8.63 -5.78 -14.72
C ALA A 79 -7.95 -6.77 -13.76
N ALA A 80 -8.52 -6.98 -12.57
CA ALA A 80 -8.05 -7.97 -11.61
C ALA A 80 -8.17 -9.40 -12.18
N ARG A 81 -9.31 -9.73 -12.81
CA ARG A 81 -9.55 -11.05 -13.42
C ARG A 81 -8.56 -11.35 -14.55
N ASP A 82 -8.30 -10.39 -15.43
CA ASP A 82 -7.37 -10.59 -16.56
C ASP A 82 -5.92 -10.70 -16.10
N SER A 83 -5.55 -9.95 -15.06
CA SER A 83 -4.23 -10.07 -14.42
C SER A 83 -4.02 -11.47 -13.86
N VAL A 84 -5.02 -12.02 -13.16
CA VAL A 84 -5.00 -13.39 -12.64
C VAL A 84 -4.93 -14.41 -13.77
N ARG A 85 -5.75 -14.26 -14.82
CA ARG A 85 -5.80 -15.18 -15.96
C ARG A 85 -4.46 -15.35 -16.68
N ARG A 86 -3.64 -14.30 -16.77
CA ARG A 86 -2.30 -14.38 -17.38
C ARG A 86 -1.36 -15.35 -16.63
N TRP A 87 -1.60 -15.56 -15.33
CA TRP A 87 -0.77 -16.41 -14.47
C TRP A 87 -1.33 -17.82 -14.31
N LEU A 88 -2.57 -18.08 -14.78
CA LEU A 88 -3.14 -19.42 -14.72
C LEU A 88 -2.74 -20.26 -15.93
N PRO A 89 -2.42 -21.55 -15.73
CA PRO A 89 -2.16 -22.45 -16.85
C PRO A 89 -3.42 -22.64 -17.71
N GLN A 90 -3.22 -22.75 -19.03
CA GLN A 90 -4.32 -22.85 -19.99
C GLN A 90 -4.96 -24.24 -20.04
N SER A 91 -4.21 -25.32 -19.75
CA SER A 91 -4.73 -26.69 -19.81
C SER A 91 -5.53 -27.05 -18.55
N ALA A 92 -6.65 -27.77 -18.74
CA ALA A 92 -7.54 -28.18 -17.64
C ALA A 92 -6.81 -29.06 -16.60
N ALA A 93 -5.95 -29.97 -17.05
CA ALA A 93 -5.16 -30.84 -16.19
C ALA A 93 -4.12 -30.07 -15.35
N ALA A 94 -3.50 -29.02 -15.90
CA ALA A 94 -2.56 -28.20 -15.15
C ALA A 94 -3.27 -27.35 -14.08
N ARG A 95 -4.52 -26.93 -14.32
CA ARG A 95 -5.31 -26.22 -13.30
C ARG A 95 -5.64 -27.12 -12.12
N THR A 96 -6.07 -28.36 -12.36
CA THR A 96 -6.38 -29.30 -11.27
C THR A 96 -5.13 -29.64 -10.46
N ALA A 97 -3.97 -29.80 -11.11
CA ALA A 97 -2.71 -30.03 -10.43
C ALA A 97 -2.28 -28.83 -9.57
N ALA A 98 -2.39 -27.61 -10.10
CA ALA A 98 -2.05 -26.39 -9.36
C ALA A 98 -2.93 -26.19 -8.12
N VAL A 99 -4.23 -26.49 -8.21
CA VAL A 99 -5.14 -26.45 -7.06
C VAL A 99 -4.79 -27.52 -6.03
N ALA A 100 -4.48 -28.74 -6.45
CA ALA A 100 -4.09 -29.81 -5.53
C ALA A 100 -2.79 -29.49 -4.78
N VAL A 101 -1.78 -28.93 -5.48
CA VAL A 101 -0.52 -28.50 -4.86
C VAL A 101 -0.73 -27.30 -3.93
N GLY A 102 -1.51 -26.30 -4.36
CA GLY A 102 -1.78 -25.12 -3.55
C GLY A 102 -2.50 -25.48 -2.24
N THR A 103 -3.52 -26.35 -2.32
CA THR A 103 -4.28 -26.79 -1.15
C THR A 103 -3.46 -27.68 -0.22
N SER A 104 -2.59 -28.56 -0.75
CA SER A 104 -1.72 -29.39 0.08
C SER A 104 -0.68 -28.56 0.84
N VAL A 105 -0.06 -27.57 0.17
CA VAL A 105 0.89 -26.65 0.82
C VAL A 105 0.22 -25.80 1.88
N ALA A 106 -0.97 -25.24 1.58
CA ALA A 106 -1.73 -24.48 2.56
C ALA A 106 -2.08 -25.32 3.79
N GLY A 107 -2.57 -26.55 3.58
CA GLY A 107 -2.89 -27.49 4.66
C GLY A 107 -1.67 -27.86 5.51
N ALA A 108 -0.51 -28.12 4.89
CA ALA A 108 0.73 -28.41 5.59
C ALA A 108 1.20 -27.23 6.45
N LEU A 109 1.09 -26.00 5.94
CA LEU A 109 1.43 -24.79 6.70
C LEU A 109 0.49 -24.58 7.89
N THR A 110 -0.82 -24.80 7.72
CA THR A 110 -1.78 -24.71 8.83
C THR A 110 -1.48 -25.75 9.91
N LEU A 111 -1.20 -27.00 9.53
CA LEU A 111 -0.82 -28.06 10.47
C LEU A 111 0.49 -27.74 11.20
N ALA A 112 1.49 -27.23 10.48
CA ALA A 112 2.76 -26.81 11.07
C ALA A 112 2.57 -25.68 12.10
N MET A 113 1.71 -24.70 11.78
CA MET A 113 1.40 -23.59 12.70
C MET A 113 0.68 -24.09 13.96
N ILE A 114 -0.27 -25.00 13.82
CA ILE A 114 -0.97 -25.64 14.96
C ILE A 114 0.04 -26.42 15.82
N TRP A 115 0.91 -27.21 15.20
CA TRP A 115 1.92 -27.98 15.90
C TRP A 115 2.88 -27.08 16.70
N LEU A 116 3.37 -25.99 16.09
CA LEU A 116 4.20 -24.99 16.77
C LEU A 116 3.48 -24.36 17.96
N ALA A 117 2.20 -24.06 17.83
CA ALA A 117 1.40 -23.47 18.91
C ALA A 117 1.26 -24.44 20.09
N THR A 118 1.04 -25.74 19.82
CA THR A 118 0.92 -26.76 20.87
C THR A 118 2.25 -27.10 21.57
N GLN A 119 3.38 -26.94 20.89
CA GLN A 119 4.71 -27.25 21.44
C GLN A 119 5.30 -26.07 22.25
N SER A 120 4.56 -24.97 22.42
CA SER A 120 5.01 -23.75 23.11
C SER A 120 5.41 -23.99 24.58
N ASP A 121 4.79 -24.95 25.27
CA ASP A 121 5.16 -25.34 26.64
C ASP A 121 6.59 -25.89 26.76
N ALA A 122 7.06 -26.61 25.74
CA ALA A 122 8.43 -27.14 25.75
C ALA A 122 9.48 -26.03 25.55
N VAL A 123 9.15 -25.00 24.76
CA VAL A 123 10.03 -23.84 24.51
C VAL A 123 10.10 -22.95 25.76
N LEU A 124 8.97 -22.73 26.43
CA LEU A 124 8.91 -22.03 27.70
C LEU A 124 9.67 -22.77 28.82
N PHE A 125 9.58 -24.10 28.86
CA PHE A 125 10.34 -24.92 29.80
C PHE A 125 11.87 -24.85 29.58
N ILE A 126 12.34 -24.98 28.33
CA ILE A 126 13.78 -24.92 28.00
C ILE A 126 14.35 -23.53 28.26
N SER A 127 13.62 -22.47 27.91
CA SER A 127 14.04 -21.08 28.17
C SER A 127 14.07 -20.75 29.66
N GLY A 128 13.15 -21.30 30.46
CA GLY A 128 13.18 -21.20 31.92
C GLY A 128 14.44 -21.83 32.51
N LEU A 129 14.77 -23.07 32.10
CA LEU A 129 15.96 -23.80 32.53
C LEU A 129 17.27 -23.06 32.19
N LEU A 130 17.33 -22.44 31.00
CA LEU A 130 18.49 -21.66 30.58
C LEU A 130 18.60 -20.35 31.36
N GLY A 131 17.47 -19.68 31.60
CA GLY A 131 17.40 -18.44 32.38
C GLY A 131 17.88 -18.64 33.83
N ASP A 132 17.45 -19.73 34.47
CA ASP A 132 17.87 -20.03 35.84
C ASP A 132 19.35 -20.38 35.93
N ARG A 133 19.90 -21.09 34.93
CA ARG A 133 21.32 -21.42 34.88
C ARG A 133 22.21 -20.19 34.62
N VAL A 134 21.76 -19.26 33.78
CA VAL A 134 22.46 -17.99 33.53
C VAL A 134 22.43 -17.11 34.78
N ARG A 135 21.28 -16.95 35.44
CA ARG A 135 21.21 -16.19 36.71
C ARG A 135 22.13 -16.79 37.78
N GLY A 136 22.18 -18.12 37.89
CA GLY A 136 23.09 -18.82 38.80
C GLY A 136 24.56 -18.54 38.49
N ALA A 137 24.96 -18.61 37.22
CA ALA A 137 26.34 -18.33 36.78
C ALA A 137 26.74 -16.87 37.01
N VAL A 138 25.84 -15.92 36.74
CA VAL A 138 26.09 -14.49 36.99
C VAL A 138 26.20 -14.20 38.48
N ALA A 139 25.34 -14.80 39.31
CA ALA A 139 25.41 -14.63 40.76
C ALA A 139 26.70 -15.22 41.36
N ALA A 140 27.15 -16.37 40.84
CA ALA A 140 28.41 -16.97 41.22
C ALA A 140 29.60 -16.09 40.81
N ALA A 141 29.63 -15.64 39.56
CA ALA A 141 30.70 -14.76 39.07
C ALA A 141 30.74 -13.43 39.82
N ALA A 142 29.59 -12.82 40.13
CA ALA A 142 29.52 -11.59 40.91
C ALA A 142 30.03 -11.79 42.35
N ARG A 143 29.74 -12.94 42.96
CA ARG A 143 30.26 -13.30 44.28
C ARG A 143 31.79 -13.46 44.22
N ASP A 144 32.31 -14.20 43.24
CA ASP A 144 33.75 -14.42 43.09
C ASP A 144 34.50 -13.11 42.82
N PHE A 145 33.91 -12.21 42.03
CA PHE A 145 34.48 -10.88 41.76
C PHE A 145 34.49 -9.98 43.02
N ALA A 146 33.43 -10.06 43.83
CA ALA A 146 33.36 -9.35 45.11
C ALA A 146 34.40 -9.88 46.10
N VAL A 147 34.62 -11.19 46.15
CA VAL A 147 35.70 -11.81 46.96
C VAL A 147 37.07 -11.35 46.47
N ALA A 148 37.30 -11.34 45.15
CA ALA A 148 38.59 -10.99 44.56
C ALA A 148 38.97 -9.52 44.76
N LEU A 149 38.00 -8.59 44.70
CA LEU A 149 38.25 -7.14 44.82
C LEU A 149 38.32 -6.65 46.27
N LEU A 150 37.47 -7.18 47.16
CA LEU A 150 37.37 -6.68 48.53
C LEU A 150 38.10 -7.58 49.55
N GLY A 151 38.56 -8.76 49.14
CA GLY A 151 39.16 -9.76 50.01
C GLY A 151 38.12 -10.48 50.88
N GLU A 152 38.48 -11.68 51.34
CA GLU A 152 37.59 -12.57 52.11
C GLU A 152 37.09 -11.92 53.43
N SER A 153 37.84 -10.94 53.95
CA SER A 153 37.54 -10.19 55.18
C SER A 153 36.44 -9.13 55.03
N ALA A 154 36.15 -8.64 53.83
CA ALA A 154 35.08 -7.68 53.59
C ALA A 154 33.70 -8.35 53.45
N LEU A 155 33.67 -9.59 52.96
CA LEU A 155 32.42 -10.35 52.81
C LEU A 155 31.89 -10.90 54.13
N THR A 156 32.77 -11.28 55.06
CA THR A 156 32.36 -11.71 56.40
C THR A 156 31.81 -10.55 57.24
N THR A 157 32.32 -9.33 57.05
CA THR A 157 31.77 -8.13 57.66
C THR A 157 30.44 -7.74 57.01
N LEU A 158 30.30 -7.83 55.69
CA LEU A 158 29.02 -7.58 54.98
C LEU A 158 27.91 -8.60 55.35
N GLN A 159 28.29 -9.85 55.60
CA GLN A 159 27.38 -10.89 56.11
C GLN A 159 26.99 -10.66 57.58
N ALA A 160 27.86 -10.08 58.40
CA ALA A 160 27.56 -9.73 59.79
C ALA A 160 26.63 -8.51 59.94
N THR A 161 26.67 -7.55 59.01
CA THR A 161 25.81 -6.35 59.03
C THR A 161 24.49 -6.50 58.27
N GLY A 162 24.30 -7.60 57.52
CA GLY A 162 23.07 -7.88 56.78
C GLY A 162 22.73 -6.87 55.67
N ALA A 163 21.52 -6.99 55.11
CA ALA A 163 21.04 -6.26 53.92
C ALA A 163 21.20 -4.72 53.99
N LEU A 164 21.28 -4.14 55.20
CA LEU A 164 21.44 -2.70 55.42
C LEU A 164 22.81 -2.18 54.95
N GLY A 165 23.88 -2.96 55.10
CA GLY A 165 25.22 -2.56 54.64
C GLY A 165 25.32 -2.48 53.11
N VAL A 166 24.66 -3.42 52.41
CA VAL A 166 24.60 -3.45 50.95
C VAL A 166 23.80 -2.27 50.40
N THR A 167 22.67 -1.91 51.05
CA THR A 167 21.88 -0.75 50.64
C THR A 167 22.64 0.56 50.81
N LEU A 168 23.41 0.74 51.89
CA LEU A 168 24.18 1.97 52.11
C LEU A 168 25.33 2.13 51.12
N LEU A 169 26.01 1.05 50.76
CA LEU A 169 27.07 1.08 49.74
C LEU A 169 26.50 1.36 48.34
N LEU A 170 25.38 0.72 47.97
CA LEU A 170 24.71 0.99 46.69
C LEU A 170 24.18 2.42 46.60
N LEU A 171 23.61 2.95 47.69
CA LEU A 171 23.07 4.31 47.76
C LEU A 171 24.20 5.34 47.74
N GLY A 172 25.31 5.07 48.42
CA GLY A 172 26.54 5.87 48.33
C GLY A 172 27.11 5.90 46.91
N PHE A 173 27.20 4.75 46.23
CA PHE A 173 27.65 4.67 44.85
C PHE A 173 26.73 5.44 43.90
N LEU A 174 25.41 5.27 44.01
CA LEU A 174 24.43 6.01 43.21
C LEU A 174 24.50 7.52 43.43
N LEU A 175 24.69 8.00 44.67
CA LEU A 175 24.86 9.42 44.96
C LEU A 175 26.13 10.00 44.31
N THR A 176 27.25 9.27 44.35
CA THR A 176 28.48 9.71 43.67
C THR A 176 28.33 9.75 42.15
N ALA A 177 27.63 8.78 41.55
CA ALA A 177 27.38 8.75 40.10
C ALA A 177 26.43 9.88 39.65
N VAL A 178 25.41 10.21 40.43
CA VAL A 178 24.51 11.34 40.13
C VAL A 178 25.24 12.68 40.30
N GLY A 179 26.09 12.80 41.33
CA GLY A 179 26.89 13.99 41.58
C GLY A 179 27.84 14.33 40.43
N THR A 180 28.52 13.34 39.85
CA THR A 180 29.43 13.55 38.72
C THR A 180 28.68 14.00 37.46
N VAL A 181 27.55 13.36 37.13
CA VAL A 181 26.72 13.72 35.97
C VAL A 181 26.14 15.14 36.11
N ALA A 182 25.66 15.51 37.29
CA ALA A 182 25.14 16.86 37.54
C ALA A 182 26.23 17.94 37.48
N GLY A 183 27.44 17.62 37.96
CA GLY A 183 28.61 18.50 37.87
C GLY A 183 29.02 18.78 36.42
N PHE A 184 29.15 17.73 35.59
CA PHE A 184 29.45 17.88 34.17
C PHE A 184 28.37 18.68 33.42
N ARG A 185 27.10 18.49 33.76
CA ARG A 185 25.99 19.19 33.11
C ARG A 185 25.97 20.69 33.45
N ARG A 186 26.33 21.08 34.68
CA ARG A 186 26.46 22.50 35.07
C ARG A 186 27.63 23.20 34.38
N LEU A 187 28.78 22.52 34.24
CA LEU A 187 29.93 23.04 33.50
C LEU A 187 29.59 23.25 32.00
N ALA A 188 28.84 22.33 31.39
CA ALA A 188 28.41 22.42 30.00
C ALA A 188 27.37 23.53 29.72
N THR A 189 26.66 24.00 30.75
CA THR A 189 25.70 25.12 30.64
C THR A 189 26.32 26.48 30.95
N ALA A 190 27.34 26.54 31.81
CA ALA A 190 28.05 27.78 32.15
C ALA A 190 28.95 28.25 30.99
N GLY A 191 29.58 27.33 30.25
CA GLY A 191 30.42 27.66 29.08
C GLY A 191 29.66 28.15 27.84
N ARG A 192 28.33 28.28 27.90
CA ARG A 192 27.49 28.73 26.77
C ARG A 192 27.02 30.19 26.89
N ARG A 193 27.47 30.90 27.93
CA ARG A 193 27.17 32.33 28.19
C ARG A 193 28.42 33.20 28.39
N ALA A 194 29.61 32.70 28.00
CA ALA A 194 30.84 33.49 27.92
C ALA A 194 31.23 33.66 26.45
#